data_AF-A0A3D2TRW0-F1
#
_entry.id   AF-A0A3D2TRW0-F1
#
_cell.length_a   1.000
_cell.length_b   1.000
_cell.length_c   1.000
_cell.angle_alpha   90.00
_cell.angle_beta   90.00
_cell.angle_gamma   90.00
#
_symmetry.space_group_name_H-M   'P 1'
#
loop_
_entity.id
_entity.type
_entity.pdbx_description
1 polymer ?
#
loop_
_entity_poly.entity_id
_entity_poly.type
_entity_poly.pdbx_seq_one_letter_code
_entity_poly.pdbx_strand_id
1 'polypeptide(L)' 'MLEFLQQNYLTIIIIAVLVLMVALIIRSIVKDKKAGKNTCGANCAHCANAGYCHKKEKKG' A
#
# COMPACT_ATOMS: atom_id res chain seq x y z
N MET A 1 1.25 36.00 -14.81
CA MET A 1 0.86 34.58 -14.63
C MET A 1 2.05 33.66 -14.39
N LEU A 2 3.16 33.79 -15.11
CA LEU A 2 4.38 32.97 -14.90
C LEU A 2 5.05 33.22 -13.54
N GLU A 3 4.91 34.42 -12.95
CA GLU A 3 5.47 34.73 -11.64
C GLU A 3 4.85 33.90 -10.50
N PHE A 4 3.58 33.52 -10.59
CA PHE A 4 2.92 32.67 -9.59
C PHE A 4 3.56 31.27 -9.56
N LEU A 5 3.92 30.74 -10.72
CA LEU A 5 4.64 29.47 -10.81
C LEU A 5 6.08 29.62 -10.27
N GLN A 6 6.74 30.74 -10.53
CA GLN A 6 8.12 30.97 -10.10
C GLN A 6 8.23 31.21 -8.59
N GLN A 7 7.26 31.85 -7.94
CA GLN A 7 7.26 32.04 -6.49
C GLN A 7 6.92 30.74 -5.72
N ASN A 8 6.10 29.87 -6.32
CA ASN A 8 5.61 28.65 -5.66
C ASN A 8 6.25 27.37 -6.22
N TYR A 9 7.33 27.47 -6.99
CA TYR A 9 7.92 26.33 -7.69
C TYR A 9 8.36 25.21 -6.74
N LEU A 10 8.92 25.57 -5.57
CA LEU A 10 9.33 24.61 -4.54
C LEU A 10 8.15 23.84 -3.97
N THR A 11 7.05 24.53 -3.64
CA THR A 11 5.83 23.89 -3.13
C THR A 11 5.26 22.90 -4.13
N ILE A 12 5.23 23.25 -5.41
CA ILE A 12 4.77 22.36 -6.49
C ILE A 12 5.64 21.11 -6.57
N ILE A 13 6.98 21.26 -6.49
CA ILE A 13 7.91 20.12 -6.49
C ILE A 13 7.69 19.21 -5.28
N ILE A 14 7.54 19.77 -4.08
CA ILE A 14 7.30 19.00 -2.85
C ILE A 14 6.02 18.18 -2.98
N ILE A 15 4.92 18.80 -3.44
CA ILE A 15 3.65 18.11 -3.65
C ILE A 15 3.80 17.00 -4.69
N ALA A 16 4.50 17.25 -5.80
CA ALA A 16 4.73 16.25 -6.84
C ALA A 16 5.48 15.01 -6.30
N VAL A 17 6.51 15.22 -5.47
CA VAL A 17 7.27 14.13 -4.83
C VAL A 17 6.40 13.35 -3.85
N LEU A 18 5.60 14.03 -3.02
CA LEU A 18 4.68 13.39 -2.09
C LEU A 18 3.63 12.53 -2.84
N VAL A 19 3.05 13.07 -3.91
CA VAL A 19 2.11 12.33 -4.76
C VAL A 19 2.76 11.11 -5.39
N LEU A 20 4.00 11.24 -5.89
CA LEU A 20 4.76 10.11 -6.42
C LEU A 20 4.99 9.02 -5.37
N MET A 21 5.43 9.38 -4.17
CA MET A 21 5.61 8.44 -3.05
C MET A 21 4.32 7.69 -2.72
N VAL A 22 3.20 8.40 -2.59
CA VAL A 22 1.89 7.78 -2.32
C VAL A 22 1.47 6.86 -3.46
N ALA A 23 1.66 7.27 -4.71
CA ALA A 23 1.36 6.44 -5.88
C ALA A 23 2.19 5.14 -5.90
N LEU A 24 3.46 5.19 -5.52
CA LEU A 24 4.32 4.01 -5.40
C LEU A 24 3.85 3.06 -4.30
N ILE A 25 3.43 3.59 -3.14
CA ILE A 25 2.86 2.80 -2.04
C ILE A 25 1.56 2.13 -2.48
N ILE A 26 0.65 2.87 -3.12
CA ILE A 26 -0.60 2.28 -3.62
C ILE A 26 -0.30 1.21 -4.67
N ARG A 27 0.65 1.46 -5.59
CA ARG A 27 1.05 0.48 -6.61
C ARG A 27 1.61 -0.79 -5.97
N SER A 28 2.43 -0.70 -4.92
CA SER A 28 2.97 -1.87 -4.23
C SER A 28 1.85 -2.65 -3.54
N ILE A 29 0.91 -1.97 -2.86
CA ILE A 29 -0.25 -2.59 -2.21
C ILE A 29 -1.16 -3.28 -3.24
N VAL A 30 -1.42 -2.65 -4.39
CA VAL A 30 -2.26 -3.24 -5.46
C VAL A 30 -1.57 -4.46 -6.06
N LYS A 31 -0.25 -4.39 -6.31
CA LYS A 31 0.52 -5.55 -6.80
C LYS A 31 0.49 -6.69 -5.79
N ASP A 32 0.68 -6.39 -4.52
CA ASP A 32 0.62 -7.36 -3.43
C ASP A 32 -0.78 -8.00 -3.33
N LYS A 33 -1.85 -7.21 -3.40
CA LYS A 33 -3.23 -7.70 -3.46
C LYS A 33 -3.48 -8.61 -4.66
N LYS A 34 -2.99 -8.24 -5.85
CA LYS A 34 -3.09 -9.08 -7.06
C LYS A 34 -2.31 -10.39 -6.92
N ALA A 35 -1.20 -10.39 -6.18
CA ALA A 35 -0.44 -11.59 -5.84
C ALA A 35 -1.06 -12.41 -4.69
N GLY A 36 -2.27 -12.06 -4.23
CA GLY A 36 -2.95 -12.75 -3.13
C GLY A 36 -2.45 -12.37 -1.74
N LYS A 37 -1.54 -11.40 -1.62
CA LYS A 37 -1.03 -10.88 -0.35
C LYS A 37 -2.03 -9.86 0.20
N ASN A 38 -2.58 -10.17 1.36
CA ASN A 38 -3.54 -9.35 2.10
C ASN A 38 -2.90 -8.91 3.43
N THR A 39 -3.68 -8.39 4.39
CA THR A 39 -3.19 -7.81 5.66
C THR A 39 -2.22 -8.70 6.45
N CYS A 40 -2.23 -10.03 6.26
CA CYS A 40 -1.28 -10.97 6.87
C CYS A 40 -0.03 -11.28 6.02
N GLY A 41 0.19 -10.57 4.90
CA GLY A 41 1.40 -10.66 4.08
C GLY A 41 1.59 -11.96 3.30
N ALA A 42 0.53 -12.78 3.17
CA ALA A 42 0.56 -14.15 2.63
C ALA A 42 1.49 -15.15 3.37
N ASN A 43 1.93 -14.82 4.59
CA ASN A 43 2.71 -15.72 5.45
C ASN A 43 1.82 -16.39 6.52
N CYS A 44 0.68 -16.96 6.08
CA CYS A 44 -0.33 -17.52 6.97
C CYS A 44 0.17 -18.72 7.80
N ALA A 45 1.29 -19.36 7.44
CA ALA A 45 1.84 -20.48 8.20
C ALA A 45 2.46 -20.08 9.56
N HIS A 46 2.94 -18.84 9.68
CA HIS A 46 3.52 -18.30 10.94
C HIS A 46 2.80 -17.03 11.41
N CYS A 47 1.59 -16.78 10.88
CA CYS A 47 0.79 -15.65 11.31
C CYS A 47 0.19 -15.94 12.70
N ALA A 48 0.34 -15.02 13.65
CA ALA A 48 -0.25 -15.15 15.00
C ALA A 48 -1.78 -15.41 14.96
N ASN A 49 -2.46 -14.94 13.91
CA ASN A 49 -3.90 -15.14 13.70
C ASN A 49 -4.23 -16.29 12.73
N ALA A 50 -3.27 -17.16 12.37
CA ALA A 50 -3.49 -18.26 11.43
C ALA A 50 -4.67 -19.17 11.82
N GLY A 51 -4.84 -19.44 13.12
CA GLY A 51 -5.93 -20.26 13.65
C GLY A 51 -7.33 -19.64 13.49
N TYR A 52 -7.44 -18.32 13.35
CA TYR A 52 -8.71 -17.62 13.10
C TYR A 52 -8.96 -17.40 11.60
N CYS A 53 -7.93 -17.05 10.83
CA CYS A 53 -8.03 -16.80 9.39
C CYS A 53 -8.21 -18.08 8.57
N HIS A 54 -7.67 -19.21 9.02
CA HIS A 54 -7.83 -20.53 8.39
C HIS A 54 -8.42 -21.52 9.41
N LYS A 55 -9.67 -21.32 9.82
CA LYS A 55 -10.40 -22.35 10.58
C LYS A 55 -10.51 -23.60 9.70
N LYS A 56 -9.78 -24.66 10.06
CA LYS A 56 -10.08 -26.00 9.57
C LYS A 56 -11.42 -26.40 10.17
N GLU A 57 -12.47 -26.42 9.36
CA GLU A 57 -13.76 -26.94 9.76
C GLU A 57 -13.56 -28.41 10.19
N LYS A 58 -13.69 -28.68 11.49
CA LYS A 58 -13.69 -30.06 11.97
C LYS A 58 -15.02 -30.67 11.54
N LYS A 59 -15.01 -31.48 10.48
CA LYS A 59 -16.09 -32.44 10.24
C LYS A 59 -16.05 -33.45 11.39
N GLY A 60 -16.98 -33.32 12.32
CA GLY A 60 -17.17 -34.21 13.47
C GLY A 60 -18.61 -34.12 13.92
#